data_AF-A0A3D0HNS3-F1
#
_entry.id   AF-A0A3D0HNS3-F1
#
_cell.length_a   1.000
_cell.length_b   1.000
_cell.length_c   1.000
_cell.angle_alpha   90.00
_cell.angle_beta   90.00
_cell.angle_gamma   90.00
#
_symmetry.space_group_name_H-M   'P 1'
#
loop_
_entity.id
_entity.type
_entity.pdbx_description
1 polymer ?
#
loop_
_entity_poly.entity_id
_entity_poly.type
_entity_poly.pdbx_seq_one_letter_code
_entity_poly.pdbx_strand_id
1 'polypeptide(L)'
;MQKQKGEPGFNGSITVEAALVVPLFIFVIAGMIYINQLLYRQEQVQCALETAAKQTSLEYALSGKKLAVNPAVMTAKINASVSGRSDANASIIGITKSKIYEDIDQMEFVAGYTVTSPIPVFMKRIFCFNEKYYGRAFTGVLTRMTSSEQKEDQMVYVTKTGKVYHENLTCHHLKLGLQQVFIKELEKRRSEDGHIYYPCEKCCAGKELPDSQVVVICNYGSRYHVQKNCQKISRSIREIPISQVEGRTPCKTCVKGKEMSSG
;
A
#
# COMPACT_ATOMS: atom_id res chain seq x y z
N MET A 1 -23.51 26.18 81.43
CA MET A 1 -24.32 25.51 80.40
C MET A 1 -25.08 26.56 79.61
N GLN A 2 -24.81 26.75 78.32
CA GLN A 2 -25.82 27.19 77.35
C GLN A 2 -25.31 27.02 75.90
N LYS A 3 -26.03 26.12 75.21
CA LYS A 3 -26.13 25.79 73.79
C LYS A 3 -25.32 26.62 72.76
N GLN A 4 -24.48 25.90 72.02
CA GLN A 4 -24.09 26.25 70.65
C GLN A 4 -25.33 26.27 69.75
N LYS A 5 -25.57 27.39 69.04
CA LYS A 5 -26.55 27.51 67.96
C LYS A 5 -25.96 26.80 66.72
N GLY A 6 -26.50 25.63 66.39
CA GLY A 6 -26.28 25.03 65.07
C GLY A 6 -27.10 25.77 64.03
N GLU A 7 -26.46 26.13 62.91
CA GLU A 7 -27.15 26.69 61.75
C GLU A 7 -28.16 25.67 61.18
N PRO A 8 -29.32 26.11 60.66
CA PRO A 8 -30.31 25.21 60.10
C PRO A 8 -29.79 24.65 58.76
N GLY A 9 -29.20 23.46 58.80
CA GLY A 9 -28.91 22.67 57.62
C GLY A 9 -30.20 22.32 56.89
N PHE A 10 -30.30 22.67 55.62
CA PHE A 10 -31.42 22.31 54.77
C PHE A 10 -31.43 20.79 54.56
N ASN A 11 -32.34 20.09 55.24
CA ASN A 11 -32.48 18.63 55.12
C ASN A 11 -33.24 18.31 53.81
N GLY A 12 -32.49 17.98 52.76
CA GLY A 12 -33.05 17.45 51.51
C GLY A 12 -33.70 16.08 51.72
N SER A 13 -34.82 15.82 51.06
CA SER A 13 -35.46 14.50 51.08
C SER A 13 -34.78 13.60 50.04
N ILE A 14 -34.18 12.49 50.47
CA ILE A 14 -33.50 11.51 49.61
C ILE A 14 -34.36 11.02 48.44
N THR A 15 -35.69 11.00 48.60
CA THR A 15 -36.65 10.64 47.56
C THR A 15 -36.80 11.71 46.47
N VAL A 16 -36.73 13.00 46.83
CA VAL A 16 -36.84 14.12 45.88
C VAL A 16 -35.56 14.23 45.07
N GLU A 17 -34.41 14.04 45.72
CA GLU A 17 -33.11 13.99 45.05
C GLU A 17 -33.06 12.80 44.08
N ALA A 18 -33.46 11.60 44.50
CA ALA A 18 -33.51 10.42 43.63
C ALA A 18 -34.48 10.58 42.44
N ALA A 19 -35.64 11.21 42.66
CA ALA A 19 -36.64 11.43 41.61
C ALA A 19 -36.15 12.37 40.49
N LEU A 20 -35.14 13.21 40.75
CA LEU A 20 -34.54 14.11 39.76
C LEU A 20 -33.25 13.53 39.17
N VAL A 21 -32.42 12.87 39.99
CA VAL A 21 -31.13 12.31 39.57
C VAL A 21 -31.31 11.13 38.61
N VAL A 22 -32.28 10.23 38.86
CA VAL A 22 -32.46 9.04 38.02
C VAL A 22 -32.91 9.38 36.58
N PRO A 23 -33.92 10.23 36.34
CA PRO A 23 -34.27 10.63 34.98
C PRO A 23 -33.15 11.38 34.26
N LEU A 24 -32.41 12.23 34.97
CA LEU A 24 -31.25 12.94 34.41
C LEU A 24 -30.18 11.95 33.95
N PHE A 25 -29.87 10.95 34.78
CA PHE A 25 -28.91 9.90 34.45
C PHE A 25 -29.34 9.09 33.22
N ILE A 26 -30.61 8.68 33.15
CA ILE A 26 -31.16 7.97 31.99
C ILE A 26 -31.08 8.84 30.73
N PHE A 27 -31.37 10.14 30.83
CA PHE A 27 -31.26 11.07 29.71
C PHE A 27 -29.83 11.18 29.19
N VAL A 28 -28.84 11.24 30.09
CA VAL A 28 -27.41 11.26 29.72
C VAL A 28 -27.01 9.98 28.99
N ILE A 29 -27.40 8.80 29.52
CA ILE A 29 -27.10 7.51 28.87
C ILE A 29 -27.78 7.42 27.50
N ALA A 30 -29.06 7.78 27.41
CA ALA A 30 -29.79 7.80 26.14
C ALA A 30 -29.13 8.75 25.13
N GLY A 31 -28.65 9.91 25.59
CA GLY A 31 -27.88 10.86 24.77
C GLY A 31 -26.55 10.28 24.29
N MET A 32 -25.81 9.59 25.16
CA MET A 32 -24.57 8.90 24.76
C MET A 32 -24.85 7.81 23.71
N ILE A 33 -25.88 6.99 23.89
CA ILE A 33 -26.28 5.97 22.91
C ILE A 33 -26.65 6.64 21.58
N TYR A 34 -27.40 7.75 21.62
CA TYR A 34 -27.79 8.50 20.43
C TYR A 34 -26.59 9.04 19.64
N ILE A 35 -25.62 9.66 20.32
CA ILE A 35 -24.39 10.18 19.69
C ILE A 35 -23.59 9.03 19.07
N ASN A 36 -23.45 7.90 19.76
CA ASN A 36 -22.73 6.74 19.21
C ASN A 36 -23.41 6.19 17.96
N GLN A 37 -24.75 6.12 17.93
CA GLN A 37 -25.49 5.71 16.73
C GLN A 37 -25.29 6.69 15.58
N LEU A 38 -25.23 8.00 15.86
CA LEU A 38 -24.95 9.01 14.85
C LEU A 38 -23.52 8.88 14.29
N LEU A 39 -22.51 8.71 15.16
CA LEU A 39 -21.11 8.50 14.77
C LEU A 39 -20.94 7.24 13.92
N TYR A 40 -21.58 6.15 14.32
CA TYR A 40 -21.56 4.90 13.55
C TYR A 40 -22.12 5.08 12.13
N ARG A 41 -23.17 5.89 11.97
CA ARG A 41 -23.71 6.23 10.64
C ARG A 41 -22.75 7.08 9.81
N GLN A 42 -22.12 8.08 10.43
CA GLN A 42 -21.11 8.91 9.77
C GLN A 42 -19.94 8.03 9.28
N GLU A 43 -19.42 7.14 10.12
CA GLU A 43 -18.32 6.25 9.76
C GLU A 43 -18.66 5.31 8.59
N GLN A 44 -19.90 4.79 8.55
CA GLN A 44 -20.35 3.96 7.43
C GLN A 44 -20.35 4.72 6.10
N VAL A 45 -20.84 5.96 6.09
CA VAL A 45 -20.86 6.80 4.89
C VAL A 45 -19.43 7.16 4.48
N GLN A 46 -18.57 7.49 5.44
CA GLN A 46 -17.16 7.79 5.20
C GLN A 46 -16.43 6.60 4.54
N CYS A 47 -16.60 5.40 5.09
CA CYS A 47 -16.01 4.18 4.55
C CYS A 47 -16.49 3.88 3.13
N ALA A 48 -17.79 4.05 2.88
CA ALA A 48 -18.38 3.84 1.56
C ALA A 48 -17.88 4.87 0.54
N LEU A 49 -17.76 6.14 0.95
CA LEU A 49 -17.21 7.22 0.14
C LEU A 49 -15.74 6.95 -0.22
N GLU A 50 -14.92 6.54 0.75
CA GLU A 50 -13.51 6.19 0.52
C GLU A 50 -13.37 4.99 -0.42
N THR A 51 -14.20 3.96 -0.25
CA THR A 51 -14.18 2.77 -1.11
C THR A 51 -14.56 3.11 -2.55
N ALA A 52 -15.63 3.91 -2.73
CA ALA A 52 -16.03 4.39 -4.05
C ALA A 52 -14.95 5.29 -4.67
N ALA A 53 -14.32 6.17 -3.88
CA ALA A 53 -13.21 7.00 -4.32
C ALA A 53 -12.02 6.16 -4.82
N LYS A 54 -11.64 5.12 -4.08
CA LYS A 54 -10.57 4.19 -4.47
C LYS A 54 -10.88 3.46 -5.79
N GLN A 55 -12.08 2.90 -5.91
CA GLN A 55 -12.50 2.22 -7.14
C GLN A 55 -12.50 3.17 -8.34
N THR A 56 -13.02 4.37 -8.17
CA THR A 56 -13.02 5.40 -9.21
C THR A 56 -11.62 5.90 -9.56
N SER A 57 -10.71 5.97 -8.58
CA SER A 57 -9.31 6.29 -8.84
C SER A 57 -8.62 5.24 -9.70
N LEU A 58 -8.94 3.96 -9.50
CA LEU A 58 -8.40 2.85 -10.27
C LEU A 58 -9.00 2.81 -11.68
N GLU A 59 -10.31 3.02 -11.83
CA GLU A 59 -10.97 3.12 -13.14
C GLU A 59 -10.46 4.31 -13.96
N TYR A 60 -10.24 5.44 -13.30
CA TYR A 60 -9.62 6.62 -13.93
C TYR A 60 -8.19 6.30 -14.41
N ALA A 61 -7.39 5.62 -13.59
CA ALA A 61 -6.03 5.22 -13.95
C ALA A 61 -5.98 4.21 -15.11
N LEU A 62 -6.94 3.27 -15.19
CA LEU A 62 -6.94 2.23 -16.23
C LEU A 62 -7.54 2.67 -17.56
N SER A 63 -8.59 3.50 -17.53
CA SER A 63 -9.37 3.82 -18.74
C SER A 63 -9.22 5.25 -19.22
N GLY A 64 -8.64 6.17 -18.44
CA GLY A 64 -8.56 7.60 -18.75
C GLY A 64 -9.93 8.27 -18.98
N LYS A 65 -11.04 7.57 -18.74
CA LYS A 65 -12.39 8.01 -19.03
C LYS A 65 -12.97 8.77 -17.84
N LYS A 66 -13.37 10.03 -18.09
CA LYS A 66 -14.09 10.90 -17.13
C LYS A 66 -15.46 10.35 -16.69
N LEU A 67 -15.94 9.27 -17.29
CA LEU A 67 -17.24 8.65 -17.00
C LEU A 67 -17.31 8.07 -15.57
N ALA A 68 -16.20 7.56 -15.03
CA ALA A 68 -16.10 7.03 -13.66
C ALA A 68 -16.33 8.10 -12.58
N VAL A 69 -16.16 9.38 -12.95
CA VAL A 69 -16.30 10.54 -12.06
C VAL A 69 -17.72 11.09 -12.06
N ASN A 70 -18.63 10.56 -12.89
CA ASN A 70 -20.00 11.07 -12.97
C ASN A 70 -20.71 10.93 -11.60
N PRO A 71 -21.31 12.01 -11.06
CA PRO A 71 -22.04 11.98 -9.79
C PRO A 71 -23.09 10.87 -9.70
N ALA A 72 -23.76 10.53 -10.81
CA ALA A 72 -24.79 9.48 -10.85
C ALA A 72 -24.20 8.07 -10.68
N VAL A 73 -23.08 7.79 -11.36
CA VAL A 73 -22.37 6.51 -11.26
C VAL A 73 -21.80 6.33 -9.86
N MET A 74 -21.20 7.39 -9.32
CA MET A 74 -20.66 7.40 -7.97
C MET A 74 -21.77 7.22 -6.91
N THR A 75 -22.93 7.86 -7.10
CA THR A 75 -24.09 7.70 -6.22
C THR A 75 -24.56 6.25 -6.20
N ALA A 76 -24.60 5.58 -7.35
CA ALA A 76 -24.94 4.16 -7.44
C ALA A 76 -23.92 3.28 -6.70
N LYS A 77 -22.61 3.55 -6.83
CA LYS A 77 -21.54 2.78 -6.14
C LYS A 77 -21.61 2.92 -4.62
N ILE A 78 -21.81 4.14 -4.11
CA ILE A 78 -21.96 4.38 -2.67
C ILE A 78 -23.23 3.70 -2.16
N ASN A 79 -24.36 3.85 -2.86
CA ASN A 79 -25.60 3.20 -2.47
C ASN A 79 -25.49 1.67 -2.49
N ALA A 80 -24.76 1.06 -3.44
CA ALA A 80 -24.49 -0.38 -3.43
C ALA A 80 -23.62 -0.80 -2.22
N SER A 81 -22.62 0.00 -1.87
CA SER A 81 -21.71 -0.26 -0.74
C SER A 81 -22.41 -0.12 0.61
N VAL A 82 -23.39 0.78 0.72
CA VAL A 82 -24.17 1.02 1.93
C VAL A 82 -25.37 0.06 2.03
N SER A 83 -26.05 -0.24 0.92
CA SER A 83 -27.24 -1.12 0.88
C SER A 83 -26.91 -2.61 1.04
N GLY A 84 -25.65 -3.03 0.82
CA GLY A 84 -25.20 -4.38 1.13
C GLY A 84 -25.23 -4.73 2.63
N ARG A 85 -25.46 -3.72 3.49
CA ARG A 85 -25.72 -3.88 4.92
C ARG A 85 -27.22 -3.63 5.15
N SER A 86 -27.96 -4.72 5.34
CA SER A 86 -29.43 -4.81 5.47
C SER A 86 -30.01 -3.92 6.59
N ASP A 87 -30.12 -2.62 6.35
CA ASP A 87 -30.74 -1.68 7.28
C ASP A 87 -31.95 -1.00 6.59
N ALA A 88 -33.15 -1.26 7.13
CA ALA A 88 -34.42 -0.69 6.67
C ALA A 88 -34.53 0.85 6.81
N ASN A 89 -33.51 1.50 7.38
CA ASN A 89 -33.40 2.95 7.53
C ASN A 89 -32.43 3.56 6.50
N ALA A 90 -32.39 3.01 5.29
CA ALA A 90 -31.49 3.43 4.23
C ALA A 90 -31.62 4.94 3.95
N SER A 91 -30.64 5.69 4.42
CA SER A 91 -30.45 7.10 4.08
C SER A 91 -30.24 7.21 2.58
N ILE A 92 -31.02 8.05 1.88
CA ILE A 92 -30.71 8.37 0.48
C ILE A 92 -29.40 9.15 0.50
N ILE A 93 -28.34 8.53 -0.04
CA ILE A 93 -27.05 9.17 -0.24
C ILE A 93 -27.02 9.65 -1.69
N GLY A 94 -26.87 10.96 -1.88
CA GLY A 94 -26.74 11.60 -3.18
C GLY A 94 -25.43 12.35 -3.27
N ILE A 95 -24.65 12.11 -4.31
CA ILE A 95 -23.40 12.87 -4.52
C ILE A 95 -23.75 14.18 -5.18
N THR A 96 -23.39 15.26 -4.50
CA THR A 96 -23.69 16.62 -4.96
C THR A 96 -22.57 17.15 -5.85
N LYS A 97 -21.31 16.75 -5.59
CA LYS A 97 -20.15 17.17 -6.39
C LYS A 97 -19.10 16.06 -6.44
N SER A 98 -18.54 15.83 -7.62
CA SER A 98 -17.37 14.99 -7.86
C SER A 98 -16.43 15.71 -8.81
N LYS A 99 -15.19 15.95 -8.38
CA LYS A 99 -14.18 16.66 -9.18
C LYS A 99 -12.83 16.01 -9.01
N ILE A 100 -12.10 15.86 -10.11
CA ILE A 100 -10.71 15.44 -10.13
C ILE A 100 -9.90 16.59 -10.71
N TYR A 101 -8.85 16.98 -10.01
CA TYR A 101 -7.87 17.96 -10.44
C TYR A 101 -6.68 17.21 -11.05
N GLU A 102 -6.57 17.24 -12.37
CA GLU A 102 -5.55 16.52 -13.16
C GLU A 102 -4.14 17.08 -12.89
N ASP A 103 -4.00 18.39 -12.62
CA ASP A 103 -2.70 19.05 -12.41
C ASP A 103 -1.99 18.64 -11.10
N ILE A 104 -2.76 18.22 -10.10
CA ILE A 104 -2.28 17.95 -8.73
C ILE A 104 -2.61 16.52 -8.27
N ASP A 105 -3.18 15.69 -9.14
CA ASP A 105 -3.67 14.34 -8.84
C ASP A 105 -4.54 14.30 -7.58
N GLN A 106 -5.46 15.26 -7.43
CA GLN A 106 -6.36 15.32 -6.28
C GLN A 106 -7.80 15.06 -6.68
N MET A 107 -8.50 14.29 -5.85
CA MET A 107 -9.92 13.99 -5.99
C MET A 107 -10.69 14.61 -4.83
N GLU A 108 -11.77 15.30 -5.17
CA GLU A 108 -12.72 15.89 -4.23
C GLU A 108 -14.10 15.27 -4.50
N PHE A 109 -14.67 14.65 -3.47
CA PHE A 109 -16.03 14.13 -3.50
C PHE A 109 -16.85 14.73 -2.37
N VAL A 110 -18.08 15.15 -2.68
CA VAL A 110 -19.03 15.70 -1.72
C VAL A 110 -20.31 14.89 -1.77
N ALA A 111 -20.56 14.12 -0.71
CA ALA A 111 -21.77 13.32 -0.53
C ALA A 111 -22.73 14.05 0.42
N GLY A 112 -23.98 14.23 -0.03
CA GLY A 112 -25.09 14.66 0.82
C GLY A 112 -25.95 13.46 1.18
N TYR A 113 -26.30 13.31 2.45
CA TYR A 113 -27.15 12.20 2.89
C TYR A 113 -28.12 12.62 3.99
N THR A 114 -29.21 11.86 4.11
CA THR A 114 -30.29 12.11 5.06
C THR A 114 -30.35 11.01 6.10
N VAL A 115 -30.09 11.34 7.37
CA VAL A 115 -30.19 10.38 8.47
C VAL A 115 -31.55 10.53 9.13
N THR A 116 -32.30 9.43 9.16
CA THR A 116 -33.51 9.35 9.97
C THR A 116 -33.14 9.04 11.41
N SER A 117 -33.62 9.85 12.36
CA SER A 117 -33.36 9.65 13.78
C SER A 117 -33.90 8.27 14.22
N PRO A 118 -33.07 7.41 14.83
CA PRO A 118 -33.51 6.11 15.33
C PRO A 118 -34.41 6.22 16.57
N ILE A 119 -34.36 7.35 17.28
CA ILE A 119 -35.16 7.58 18.50
C ILE A 119 -36.26 8.62 18.21
N PRO A 120 -37.54 8.33 18.49
CA PRO A 120 -38.67 9.21 18.21
C PRO A 120 -38.86 10.30 19.28
N VAL A 121 -37.78 10.93 19.76
CA VAL A 121 -37.86 11.94 20.85
C VAL A 121 -38.13 13.36 20.33
N PHE A 122 -37.75 13.67 19.08
CA PHE A 122 -37.89 14.99 18.48
C PHE A 122 -38.85 15.00 17.29
N MET A 123 -39.62 16.09 17.16
CA MET A 123 -40.59 16.34 16.06
C MET A 123 -39.96 16.25 14.66
N LYS A 124 -38.67 16.58 14.51
CA LYS A 124 -37.95 16.47 13.24
C LYS A 124 -37.19 15.15 13.19
N ARG A 125 -37.66 14.22 12.34
CA ARG A 125 -37.08 12.88 12.21
C ARG A 125 -35.95 12.79 11.17
N ILE A 126 -35.68 13.85 10.41
CA ILE A 126 -34.73 13.82 9.29
C ILE A 126 -33.67 14.91 9.48
N PHE A 127 -32.41 14.50 9.46
CA PHE A 127 -31.24 15.36 9.48
C PHE A 127 -30.48 15.24 8.16
N CYS A 128 -30.07 16.37 7.59
CA CYS A 128 -29.25 16.40 6.37
C CYS A 128 -27.79 16.61 6.76
N PHE A 129 -26.92 15.74 6.28
CA PHE A 129 -25.48 15.82 6.47
C PHE A 129 -24.77 15.97 5.14
N ASN A 130 -23.65 16.69 5.16
CA ASN A 130 -22.75 16.81 4.03
C ASN A 130 -21.38 16.33 4.47
N GLU A 131 -20.81 15.41 3.71
CA GLU A 131 -19.50 14.85 3.99
C GLU A 131 -18.59 15.02 2.78
N LYS A 132 -17.35 15.38 3.06
CA LYS A 132 -16.35 15.72 2.06
C LYS A 132 -15.19 14.76 2.18
N TYR A 133 -14.76 14.22 1.05
CA TYR A 133 -13.54 13.44 0.94
C TYR A 133 -12.53 14.19 0.07
N TYR A 134 -11.31 14.29 0.60
CA TYR A 134 -10.13 14.76 -0.12
C TYR A 134 -9.11 13.63 -0.16
N GLY A 135 -8.67 13.24 -1.34
CA GLY A 135 -7.66 12.20 -1.50
C GLY A 135 -6.83 12.38 -2.75
N ARG A 136 -5.63 11.81 -2.77
CA ARG A 136 -4.83 11.75 -3.99
C ARG A 136 -5.34 10.63 -4.89
N ALA A 137 -5.43 10.90 -6.19
CA ALA A 137 -5.67 9.91 -7.21
C ALA A 137 -4.53 8.88 -7.22
N PHE A 138 -4.86 7.60 -7.38
CA PHE A 138 -3.85 6.55 -7.48
C PHE A 138 -3.22 6.53 -8.88
N THR A 139 -2.33 7.47 -9.16
CA THR A 139 -1.71 7.68 -10.49
C THR A 139 -0.35 7.00 -10.67
N GLY A 140 0.19 6.34 -9.63
CA GLY A 140 1.48 5.64 -9.73
C GLY A 140 1.51 4.49 -10.75
N VAL A 141 0.34 3.98 -11.17
CA VAL A 141 0.21 3.01 -12.27
C VAL A 141 0.22 3.71 -13.63
N LEU A 142 -0.37 4.90 -13.75
CA LEU A 142 -0.27 5.72 -14.94
C LEU A 142 1.19 6.11 -15.20
N THR A 143 2.00 6.46 -14.19
CA THR A 143 3.44 6.70 -14.41
C THR A 143 4.18 5.49 -14.99
N ARG A 144 3.63 4.28 -14.83
CA ARG A 144 4.18 3.04 -15.39
C ARG A 144 3.56 2.69 -16.77
N MET A 145 2.37 3.21 -17.08
CA MET A 145 1.64 3.01 -18.34
C MET A 145 1.82 4.17 -19.34
N THR A 146 1.90 5.43 -18.95
CA THR A 146 2.14 6.57 -19.85
C THR A 146 3.58 6.58 -20.39
N SER A 147 4.49 5.88 -19.73
CA SER A 147 5.79 5.47 -20.29
C SER A 147 5.70 4.45 -21.43
N SER A 148 4.49 3.97 -21.80
CA SER A 148 4.27 3.16 -23.01
C SER A 148 3.72 3.96 -24.21
N GLU A 149 3.25 5.20 -24.02
CA GLU A 149 2.80 6.06 -25.13
C GLU A 149 3.80 7.16 -25.52
N GLN A 150 4.78 7.48 -24.67
CA GLN A 150 6.00 8.17 -25.09
C GLN A 150 7.07 7.13 -25.37
N LYS A 151 7.25 6.77 -26.66
CA LYS A 151 8.28 5.86 -27.21
C LYS A 151 8.84 4.92 -26.14
N GLU A 152 8.27 3.72 -26.00
CA GLU A 152 8.76 2.69 -25.06
C GLU A 152 10.29 2.67 -25.02
N ASP A 153 10.86 3.37 -24.04
CA ASP A 153 12.30 3.31 -23.79
C ASP A 153 12.51 1.89 -23.27
N GLN A 154 13.05 1.04 -24.15
CA GLN A 154 13.28 -0.37 -23.85
C GLN A 154 13.93 -0.47 -22.46
N MET A 155 13.26 -1.14 -21.52
CA MET A 155 13.76 -1.30 -20.16
C MET A 155 14.95 -2.25 -20.18
N VAL A 156 16.05 -1.83 -19.56
CA VAL A 156 17.29 -2.60 -19.50
C VAL A 156 17.79 -2.77 -18.08
N TYR A 157 18.49 -3.86 -17.84
CA TYR A 157 19.05 -4.24 -16.56
C TYR A 157 20.51 -3.84 -16.48
N VAL A 158 20.85 -3.05 -15.46
CA VAL A 158 22.23 -2.65 -15.16
C VAL A 158 22.63 -3.11 -13.78
N THR A 159 23.91 -3.40 -13.61
CA THR A 159 24.48 -3.67 -12.28
C THR A 159 25.19 -2.42 -11.79
N LYS A 160 25.20 -2.18 -10.47
CA LYS A 160 25.77 -0.96 -9.87
C LYS A 160 27.20 -0.63 -10.35
N THR A 161 28.01 -1.65 -10.60
CA THR A 161 29.41 -1.54 -11.03
C THR A 161 29.64 -1.97 -12.48
N GLY A 162 28.60 -2.39 -13.20
CA GLY A 162 28.71 -2.89 -14.57
C GLY A 162 28.86 -1.76 -15.58
N LYS A 163 29.79 -1.96 -16.52
CA LYS A 163 29.96 -1.08 -17.71
C LYS A 163 29.01 -1.41 -18.86
N VAL A 164 28.20 -2.45 -18.68
CA VAL A 164 27.37 -3.06 -19.71
C VAL A 164 25.93 -3.11 -19.23
N TYR A 165 24.97 -2.88 -20.13
CA TYR A 165 23.55 -3.10 -19.87
C TYR A 165 23.08 -4.41 -20.52
N HIS A 166 22.05 -5.02 -19.92
CA HIS A 166 21.48 -6.29 -20.34
C HIS A 166 20.00 -6.11 -20.67
N GLU A 167 19.52 -6.72 -21.75
CA GLU A 167 18.10 -6.69 -22.11
C GLU A 167 17.31 -7.80 -21.39
N ASN A 168 17.98 -8.89 -20.99
CA ASN A 168 17.36 -10.05 -20.36
C ASN A 168 17.89 -10.30 -18.95
N LEU A 169 16.98 -10.44 -17.98
CA LEU A 169 17.27 -10.85 -16.59
C LEU A 169 17.93 -12.23 -16.49
N THR A 170 17.68 -13.10 -17.47
CA THR A 170 18.20 -14.48 -17.53
C THR A 170 19.61 -14.57 -18.13
N CYS A 171 20.20 -13.43 -18.52
CA CYS A 171 21.56 -13.41 -19.03
C CYS A 171 22.53 -14.02 -17.99
N HIS A 172 23.38 -14.96 -18.41
CA HIS A 172 24.30 -15.65 -17.51
C HIS A 172 25.35 -14.71 -16.88
N HIS A 173 25.62 -13.58 -17.54
CA HIS A 173 26.43 -12.48 -17.00
C HIS A 173 25.73 -11.75 -15.84
N LEU A 174 24.40 -11.75 -15.81
CA LEU A 174 23.60 -11.13 -14.77
C LEU A 174 23.29 -12.13 -13.65
N LYS A 175 22.73 -13.28 -14.02
CA LYS A 175 22.36 -14.39 -13.12
C LYS A 175 23.43 -15.47 -13.16
N LEU A 176 24.33 -15.42 -12.19
CA LEU A 176 25.41 -16.40 -12.03
C LEU A 176 24.83 -17.77 -11.64
N GLY A 177 25.31 -18.83 -12.29
CA GLY A 177 25.11 -20.20 -11.85
C GLY A 177 25.91 -20.47 -10.58
N LEU A 178 25.23 -20.50 -9.43
CA LEU A 178 25.85 -20.77 -8.13
C LEU A 178 25.66 -22.23 -7.76
N GLN A 179 26.74 -22.88 -7.36
CA GLN A 179 26.74 -24.26 -6.88
C GLN A 179 27.26 -24.32 -5.45
N GLN A 180 26.70 -25.23 -4.65
CA GLN A 180 27.17 -25.50 -3.29
C GLN A 180 27.99 -26.78 -3.30
N VAL A 181 29.22 -26.70 -2.80
CA VAL A 181 30.21 -27.78 -2.86
C VAL A 181 30.99 -27.82 -1.55
N PHE A 182 31.46 -28.99 -1.15
CA PHE A 182 32.32 -29.14 0.03
C PHE A 182 33.75 -28.67 -0.26
N ILE A 183 34.45 -28.15 0.74
CA ILE A 183 35.85 -27.71 0.57
C ILE A 183 36.75 -28.83 0.05
N LYS A 184 36.61 -30.05 0.57
CA LYS A 184 37.33 -31.24 0.09
C LYS A 184 37.16 -31.54 -1.40
N GLU A 185 36.05 -31.08 -2.00
CA GLU A 185 35.73 -31.32 -3.42
C GLU A 185 36.23 -30.19 -4.33
N LEU A 186 36.63 -29.04 -3.76
CA LEU A 186 37.17 -27.91 -4.53
C LEU A 186 38.44 -28.29 -5.29
N GLU A 187 39.31 -29.13 -4.72
CA GLU A 187 40.56 -29.54 -5.35
C GLU A 187 40.33 -30.24 -6.69
N LYS A 188 39.22 -30.97 -6.81
CA LYS A 188 38.82 -31.73 -8.01
C LYS A 188 37.97 -30.91 -8.98
N ARG A 189 37.48 -29.74 -8.55
CA ARG A 189 36.64 -28.87 -9.38
C ARG A 189 37.49 -27.77 -10.01
N ARG A 190 37.12 -27.41 -11.23
CA ARG A 190 37.65 -26.25 -11.96
C ARG A 190 36.48 -25.41 -12.42
N SER A 191 36.71 -24.11 -12.57
CA SER A 191 35.77 -23.23 -13.27
C SER A 191 35.65 -23.63 -14.74
N GLU A 192 34.56 -23.25 -15.40
CA GLU A 192 34.41 -23.43 -16.85
C GLU A 192 35.56 -22.77 -17.63
N ASP A 193 36.20 -21.74 -17.06
CA ASP A 193 37.39 -21.07 -17.61
C ASP A 193 38.72 -21.80 -17.28
N GLY A 194 38.67 -22.95 -16.59
CA GLY A 194 39.85 -23.73 -16.19
C GLY A 194 40.56 -23.27 -14.92
N HIS A 195 40.08 -22.21 -14.26
CA HIS A 195 40.69 -21.68 -13.04
C HIS A 195 40.41 -22.54 -11.79
N ILE A 196 41.33 -22.48 -10.84
CA ILE A 196 41.17 -22.99 -9.47
C ILE A 196 40.48 -21.97 -8.56
N TYR A 197 39.75 -22.47 -7.57
CA TYR A 197 38.96 -21.65 -6.65
C TYR A 197 39.76 -21.31 -5.38
N TYR A 198 40.03 -20.03 -5.18
CA TYR A 198 40.69 -19.47 -4.01
C TYR A 198 39.69 -18.88 -3.02
N PRO A 199 40.07 -18.70 -1.74
CA PRO A 199 39.21 -18.03 -0.77
C PRO A 199 38.88 -16.59 -1.19
N CYS A 200 37.63 -16.18 -0.93
CA CYS A 200 37.22 -14.80 -1.10
C CYS A 200 37.76 -13.90 0.02
N GLU A 201 38.43 -12.82 -0.35
CA GLU A 201 38.98 -11.81 0.58
C GLU A 201 37.95 -11.15 1.52
N LYS A 202 36.64 -11.20 1.22
CA LYS A 202 35.62 -10.60 2.08
C LYS A 202 34.94 -11.61 3.01
N CYS A 203 34.42 -12.71 2.46
CA CYS A 203 33.65 -13.67 3.26
C CYS A 203 34.51 -14.79 3.88
N CYS A 204 35.74 -14.97 3.39
CA CYS A 204 36.67 -15.99 3.88
C CYS A 204 37.89 -15.39 4.59
N ALA A 205 38.02 -14.06 4.70
CA ALA A 205 39.14 -13.45 5.42
C ALA A 205 39.14 -13.86 6.90
N GLY A 206 40.28 -14.41 7.34
CA GLY A 206 40.53 -14.77 8.74
C GLY A 206 39.77 -16.00 9.24
N LYS A 207 39.24 -16.85 8.35
CA LYS A 207 38.52 -18.09 8.74
C LYS A 207 39.29 -19.32 8.28
N GLU A 208 39.72 -20.14 9.23
CA GLU A 208 40.06 -21.54 8.97
C GLU A 208 38.76 -22.31 8.80
N LEU A 209 38.54 -22.84 7.60
CA LEU A 209 37.30 -23.55 7.26
C LEU A 209 37.58 -25.05 7.29
N PRO A 210 36.80 -25.85 8.04
CA PRO A 210 36.97 -27.29 8.06
C PRO A 210 36.58 -27.92 6.72
N ASP A 211 37.18 -29.07 6.37
CA ASP A 211 36.97 -29.77 5.09
C ASP A 211 35.51 -30.15 4.79
N SER A 212 34.71 -30.30 5.84
CA SER A 212 33.27 -30.60 5.79
C SER A 212 32.38 -29.37 5.57
N GLN A 213 32.95 -28.16 5.52
CA GLN A 213 32.20 -26.94 5.31
C GLN A 213 31.67 -26.86 3.87
N VAL A 214 30.39 -26.54 3.73
CA VAL A 214 29.78 -26.22 2.44
C VAL A 214 30.13 -24.78 2.07
N VAL A 215 30.67 -24.60 0.87
CA VAL A 215 30.96 -23.29 0.27
C VAL A 215 30.20 -23.15 -1.05
N VAL A 216 30.07 -21.91 -1.48
CA VAL A 216 29.42 -21.51 -2.72
C VAL A 216 30.50 -21.18 -3.73
N ILE A 217 30.46 -21.84 -4.88
CA ILE A 217 31.26 -21.51 -6.06
C ILE A 217 30.34 -20.98 -7.16
N CYS A 218 30.92 -20.19 -8.05
CA CYS A 218 30.28 -19.79 -9.29
C CYS A 218 30.91 -20.57 -10.44
N ASN A 219 30.13 -20.96 -11.46
CA ASN A 219 30.65 -21.66 -12.63
C ASN A 219 31.82 -20.92 -13.29
N TYR A 220 31.76 -19.59 -13.29
CA TYR A 220 32.79 -18.68 -13.79
C TYR A 220 33.51 -17.96 -12.65
N GLY A 221 34.83 -17.83 -12.75
CA GLY A 221 35.70 -17.12 -11.81
C GLY A 221 36.53 -18.04 -10.91
N SER A 222 37.41 -17.44 -10.13
CA SER A 222 38.47 -18.14 -9.37
C SER A 222 38.29 -18.08 -7.87
N ARG A 223 37.08 -17.83 -7.35
CA ARG A 223 36.86 -17.65 -5.90
C ARG A 223 35.67 -18.44 -5.37
N TYR A 224 35.82 -18.99 -4.17
CA TYR A 224 34.74 -19.61 -3.40
C TYR A 224 34.31 -18.71 -2.23
N HIS A 225 33.07 -18.88 -1.79
CA HIS A 225 32.42 -18.01 -0.81
C HIS A 225 31.69 -18.83 0.26
N VAL A 226 31.82 -18.45 1.53
CA VAL A 226 31.07 -19.12 2.62
C VAL A 226 29.58 -18.74 2.60
N GLN A 227 29.26 -17.50 2.20
CA GLN A 227 27.91 -16.96 2.20
C GLN A 227 27.41 -16.72 0.77
N LYS A 228 26.17 -17.13 0.50
CA LYS A 228 25.48 -16.87 -0.79
C LYS A 228 25.32 -15.38 -1.11
N ASN A 229 25.17 -14.55 -0.08
CA ASN A 229 24.95 -13.10 -0.21
C ASN A 229 26.25 -12.27 -0.07
N CYS A 230 27.41 -12.85 -0.33
CA CYS A 230 28.66 -12.08 -0.29
C CYS A 230 28.62 -10.96 -1.34
N GLN A 231 28.91 -9.72 -0.95
CA GLN A 231 28.91 -8.58 -1.88
C GLN A 231 29.80 -8.76 -3.12
N LYS A 232 30.83 -9.62 -3.07
CA LYS A 232 31.68 -9.92 -4.24
C LYS A 232 31.01 -10.87 -5.24
N ILE A 233 30.01 -11.66 -4.84
CA ILE A 233 29.27 -12.59 -5.70
C ILE A 233 27.85 -12.12 -6.02
N SER A 234 27.18 -11.44 -5.07
CA SER A 234 25.85 -10.89 -5.26
C SER A 234 25.93 -9.57 -6.03
N ARG A 235 25.26 -9.49 -7.19
CA ARG A 235 25.13 -8.25 -7.96
C ARG A 235 23.80 -7.57 -7.61
N SER A 236 23.85 -6.29 -7.24
CA SER A 236 22.65 -5.46 -7.15
C SER A 236 22.23 -5.02 -8.56
N ILE A 237 21.17 -5.64 -9.05
CA ILE A 237 20.57 -5.35 -10.37
C ILE A 237 19.57 -4.22 -10.19
N ARG A 238 19.58 -3.27 -11.12
CA ARG A 238 18.61 -2.18 -11.23
C ARG A 238 18.03 -2.20 -12.64
N GLU A 239 16.74 -1.94 -12.73
CA GLU A 239 16.03 -1.77 -13.99
C GLU A 239 15.95 -0.27 -14.28
N ILE A 240 16.46 0.16 -15.43
CA ILE A 240 16.46 1.55 -15.87
C ILE A 240 16.04 1.63 -17.35
N PRO A 241 15.40 2.73 -17.79
CA PRO A 241 15.11 2.95 -19.20
C PRO A 241 16.41 3.15 -19.99
N ILE A 242 16.43 2.71 -21.26
CA ILE A 242 17.63 2.79 -22.12
C ILE A 242 18.17 4.23 -22.27
N SER A 243 17.30 5.24 -22.21
CA SER A 243 17.65 6.66 -22.26
C SER A 243 18.51 7.11 -21.07
N GLN A 244 18.43 6.43 -19.93
CA GLN A 244 19.20 6.72 -18.71
C GLN A 244 20.49 5.89 -18.62
N VAL A 245 20.82 5.12 -19.66
CA VAL A 245 22.03 4.31 -19.71
C VAL A 245 23.22 5.19 -20.09
N GLU A 246 23.75 5.92 -19.10
CA GLU A 246 24.88 6.81 -19.30
C GLU A 246 26.15 6.03 -19.69
N GLY A 247 26.50 6.03 -20.98
CA GLY A 247 27.79 5.57 -21.50
C GLY A 247 28.10 4.07 -21.36
N ARG A 248 27.10 3.22 -21.07
CA ARG A 248 27.29 1.77 -20.97
C ARG A 248 27.02 1.10 -22.32
N THR A 249 27.80 0.07 -22.63
CA THR A 249 27.66 -0.68 -23.88
C THR A 249 26.66 -1.83 -23.77
N PRO A 250 26.02 -2.28 -24.87
CA PRO A 250 25.15 -3.45 -24.84
C PRO A 250 25.93 -4.74 -24.58
N CYS A 251 25.32 -5.67 -23.84
CA CYS A 251 25.87 -7.01 -23.68
C CYS A 251 25.82 -7.76 -25.01
N LYS A 252 27.00 -8.15 -25.54
CA LYS A 252 27.12 -8.90 -26.80
C LYS A 252 26.29 -10.19 -26.83
N THR A 253 26.17 -10.88 -25.70
CA THR A 253 25.37 -12.12 -25.59
C THR A 253 23.86 -11.83 -25.60
N CYS A 254 23.42 -10.71 -25.00
CA CYS A 254 22.02 -10.30 -25.06
C CYS A 254 21.61 -9.88 -26.48
N VAL A 255 22.49 -9.19 -27.20
CA VAL A 255 22.24 -8.77 -28.59
C VAL A 255 22.11 -9.98 -29.52
N LYS A 256 23.04 -10.95 -29.42
CA LYS A 256 23.00 -12.18 -30.25
C LYS A 256 21.79 -13.08 -29.97
N GLY A 257 21.30 -13.12 -28.73
CA GLY A 257 20.13 -13.94 -28.38
C GLY A 257 18.81 -13.44 -28.99
N LYS A 258 18.75 -12.16 -29.38
CA LYS A 258 17.55 -11.54 -29.96
C LYS A 258 17.28 -12.03 -31.39
N GLU A 259 18.34 -12.38 -32.14
CA GLU A 259 18.24 -12.87 -33.53
C GLU A 259 17.70 -14.30 -33.64
N MET A 260 17.77 -15.10 -32.57
CA MET A 260 17.28 -16.49 -32.55
C MET A 260 15.83 -16.65 -32.04
N SER A 261 15.24 -15.62 -31.43
CA SER A 261 13.87 -15.65 -30.90
C SER A 261 12.82 -15.00 -31.82
N SER A 262 13.25 -14.45 -32.96
CA SER A 262 12.41 -13.78 -33.95
C SER A 262 12.38 -14.50 -35.31
N GLY A 263 12.73 -15.79 -35.34
CA GLY A 263 12.64 -16.69 -36.49
C GLY A 263 11.67 -17.83 -36.24
#